data_AF-A0A1S7TSX4-F1
#
_entry.id   AF-A0A1S7TSX4-F1
#
_cell.length_a   1.000
_cell.length_b   1.000
_cell.length_c   1.000
_cell.angle_alpha   90.00
_cell.angle_beta   90.00
_cell.angle_gamma   90.00
#
_symmetry.space_group_name_H-M   'P 1'
#
loop_
_entity.id
_entity.type
_entity.pdbx_description
1 polymer ?
#
loop_
_entity_poly.entity_id
_entity_poly.type
_entity_poly.pdbx_seq_one_letter_code
_entity_poly.pdbx_strand_id
1 'polypeptide(L)'
;MMMGRHPAKRAGIALALMGFAAPLFAQQPSLPDDVSAFVSRRDGCDHFRGEEATDHDRRAQIEEALNRLCRGSDADLARLKRQYSGNKAIMTILERYEPDIEGDGAAD
;
A
#
# COMPACT_ATOMS: atom_id res chain seq x y z
N MET A 1 28.80 -23.01 75.07
CA MET A 1 27.56 -23.32 74.33
C MET A 1 27.75 -22.98 72.86
N MET A 2 27.58 -24.00 71.99
CA MET A 2 26.96 -23.99 70.65
C MET A 2 26.91 -22.67 69.86
N MET A 3 27.60 -22.64 68.70
CA MET A 3 27.06 -22.31 67.38
C MET A 3 28.22 -22.52 66.38
N GLY A 4 28.20 -23.41 65.38
CA GLY A 4 27.11 -23.79 64.51
C GLY A 4 27.45 -23.31 63.09
N ARG A 5 27.93 -24.22 62.24
CA ARG A 5 28.32 -23.99 60.83
C ARG A 5 27.14 -23.44 60.01
N HIS A 6 27.38 -22.49 59.11
CA HIS A 6 26.56 -22.31 57.92
C HIS A 6 27.42 -22.18 56.64
N PRO A 7 27.21 -23.07 55.65
CA PRO A 7 27.85 -22.98 54.34
C PRO A 7 27.20 -21.89 53.48
N ALA A 8 28.03 -21.11 52.79
CA ALA A 8 27.60 -20.12 51.82
C ALA A 8 26.88 -20.80 50.63
N LYS A 9 25.59 -20.50 50.46
CA LYS A 9 24.81 -20.91 49.30
C LYS A 9 25.26 -20.08 48.09
N ARG A 10 25.97 -20.69 47.13
CA ARG A 10 26.13 -20.11 45.79
C ARG A 10 24.87 -20.44 44.98
N ALA A 11 23.96 -19.48 44.88
CA ALA A 11 22.87 -19.52 43.91
C ALA A 11 23.45 -19.20 42.53
N GLY A 12 23.67 -20.23 41.71
CA GLY A 12 24.02 -20.06 40.31
C GLY A 12 22.78 -19.67 39.51
N ILE A 13 22.67 -18.41 39.10
CA ILE A 13 21.67 -17.95 38.15
C ILE A 13 22.20 -18.34 36.76
N ALA A 14 21.73 -19.46 36.22
CA ALA A 14 21.92 -19.78 34.81
C ALA A 14 20.92 -18.94 34.00
N LEU A 15 21.36 -17.78 33.51
CA LEU A 15 20.59 -16.93 32.62
C LEU A 15 20.57 -17.60 31.23
N ALA A 16 19.54 -18.40 30.98
CA ALA A 16 19.28 -18.97 29.66
C ALA A 16 18.95 -17.84 28.68
N LEU A 17 19.85 -17.58 27.73
CA LEU A 17 19.65 -16.68 26.60
C LEU A 17 18.57 -17.28 25.68
N MET A 18 17.30 -16.90 25.88
CA MET A 18 16.28 -17.06 24.83
C MET A 18 16.69 -16.17 23.65
N GLY A 19 17.11 -16.78 22.55
CA GLY A 19 17.31 -16.11 21.28
C GLY A 19 15.97 -15.58 20.77
N PHE A 20 15.75 -14.28 20.92
CA PHE A 20 14.73 -13.57 20.16
C PHE A 20 15.24 -13.46 18.71
N ALA A 21 14.78 -14.37 17.85
CA ALA A 21 14.84 -14.16 16.42
C ALA A 21 13.94 -12.95 16.10
N ALA A 22 14.55 -11.78 15.89
CA ALA A 22 13.80 -10.60 15.46
C ALA A 22 13.16 -10.90 14.09
N PRO A 23 11.87 -10.57 13.88
CA PRO A 23 11.29 -10.65 12.56
C PRO A 23 12.06 -9.67 11.67
N LEU A 24 12.59 -10.15 10.54
CA LEU A 24 12.99 -9.28 9.45
C LEU A 24 11.71 -8.67 8.88
N PHE A 25 11.25 -7.57 9.46
CA PHE A 25 10.24 -6.74 8.84
C PHE A 25 10.83 -6.25 7.53
N ALA A 26 10.36 -6.83 6.42
CA ALA A 26 10.66 -6.31 5.10
C ALA A 26 10.13 -4.88 5.04
N GLN A 27 11.01 -3.91 5.17
CA GLN A 27 10.69 -2.51 4.96
C GLN A 27 10.29 -2.39 3.49
N GLN A 28 8.99 -2.40 3.20
CA GLN A 28 8.52 -2.06 1.87
C GLN A 28 9.01 -0.64 1.61
N PRO A 29 9.82 -0.39 0.56
CA PRO A 29 10.22 0.96 0.24
C PRO A 29 8.95 1.78 0.03
N SER A 30 8.78 2.85 0.81
CA SER A 30 7.67 3.78 0.63
C SER A 30 7.71 4.30 -0.80
N LEU A 31 6.58 4.21 -1.51
CA LEU A 31 6.48 4.76 -2.85
C LEU A 31 6.72 6.27 -2.82
N PRO A 32 7.27 6.85 -3.90
CA PRO A 32 7.28 8.30 -4.05
C PRO A 32 5.87 8.88 -3.90
N ASP A 33 5.77 10.11 -3.38
CA ASP A 33 4.48 10.72 -3.06
C ASP A 33 3.57 10.88 -4.29
N ASP A 34 4.14 11.20 -5.46
CA ASP A 34 3.40 11.33 -6.72
C ASP A 34 2.86 9.98 -7.23
N VAL A 35 3.64 8.91 -7.09
CA VAL A 35 3.20 7.54 -7.39
C VAL A 35 2.12 7.10 -6.41
N SER A 36 2.30 7.36 -5.10
CA SER A 36 1.31 7.03 -4.07
C SER A 36 -0.02 7.75 -4.29
N ALA A 37 0.04 9.04 -4.60
CA ALA A 37 -1.13 9.85 -4.89
C ALA A 37 -1.86 9.37 -6.16
N PHE A 38 -1.12 9.02 -7.21
CA PHE A 38 -1.69 8.44 -8.42
C PHE A 38 -2.37 7.10 -8.14
N VAL A 39 -1.68 6.17 -7.47
CA VAL A 39 -2.23 4.84 -7.10
C VAL A 39 -3.52 4.99 -6.32
N SER A 40 -3.52 5.81 -5.26
CA SER A 40 -4.72 6.01 -4.44
C SER A 40 -5.89 6.60 -5.22
N ARG A 41 -5.63 7.53 -6.16
CA ARG A 41 -6.68 8.16 -6.95
C ARG A 41 -7.22 7.21 -8.03
N ARG A 42 -6.33 6.52 -8.74
CA ARG A 42 -6.68 5.61 -9.83
C ARG A 42 -7.37 4.35 -9.32
N ASP A 43 -6.97 3.81 -8.18
CA ASP A 43 -7.68 2.70 -7.52
C ASP A 43 -9.12 3.10 -7.18
N GLY A 44 -9.33 4.33 -6.71
CA GLY A 44 -10.68 4.86 -6.47
C GLY A 44 -11.49 5.01 -7.77
N CYS A 45 -10.87 5.49 -8.84
CA CYS A 45 -11.50 5.54 -10.15
C CYS A 45 -11.94 4.13 -10.63
N ASP A 46 -11.01 3.17 -10.60
CA ASP A 46 -11.26 1.80 -11.08
C ASP A 46 -12.31 1.08 -10.21
N HIS A 47 -12.38 1.40 -8.92
CA HIS A 47 -13.47 0.95 -8.05
C HIS A 47 -14.84 1.39 -8.58
N PHE A 48 -15.03 2.69 -8.85
CA PHE A 48 -16.32 3.21 -9.33
C PHE A 48 -16.62 2.84 -10.79
N ARG A 49 -15.61 2.62 -11.65
CA ARG A 49 -15.82 2.16 -13.03
C ARG A 49 -16.46 0.79 -13.11
N GLY A 50 -16.23 -0.05 -12.09
CA GLY A 50 -16.81 -1.40 -12.00
C GLY A 50 -18.16 -1.47 -11.29
N GLU A 51 -18.75 -0.33 -10.92
CA GLU A 51 -20.02 -0.30 -10.19
C GLU A 51 -21.22 -0.02 -11.09
N GLU A 52 -22.32 -0.73 -10.82
CA GLU A 52 -23.62 -0.52 -11.45
C GLU A 52 -24.52 0.33 -10.56
N ALA A 53 -25.27 1.24 -11.17
CA ALA A 53 -26.21 2.09 -10.43
C ALA A 53 -27.53 1.36 -10.13
N THR A 54 -27.80 1.10 -8.85
CA THR A 54 -29.05 0.50 -8.36
C THR A 54 -30.26 1.42 -8.51
N ASP A 55 -30.02 2.73 -8.50
CA ASP A 55 -31.02 3.78 -8.56
C ASP A 55 -30.41 5.10 -9.09
N HIS A 56 -31.22 6.14 -9.19
CA HIS A 56 -30.81 7.44 -9.72
C HIS A 56 -29.78 8.16 -8.84
N ASP A 57 -29.94 8.11 -7.52
CA ASP A 57 -29.04 8.82 -6.61
C ASP A 57 -27.66 8.15 -6.60
N ARG A 58 -27.63 6.81 -6.65
CA ARG A 58 -26.38 6.06 -6.79
C ARG A 58 -25.68 6.38 -8.10
N ARG A 59 -26.43 6.50 -9.20
CA ARG A 59 -25.86 6.88 -10.50
C ARG A 59 -25.15 8.22 -10.45
N ALA A 60 -25.80 9.23 -9.88
CA ALA A 60 -25.22 10.57 -9.73
C ALA A 60 -23.92 10.54 -8.89
N GLN A 61 -23.88 9.74 -7.82
CA GLN A 61 -22.67 9.57 -7.00
C GLN A 61 -21.52 8.92 -7.78
N ILE A 62 -21.83 7.87 -8.55
CA ILE A 62 -20.83 7.19 -9.39
C ILE A 62 -20.29 8.17 -10.43
N GLU A 63 -21.16 8.89 -11.14
CA GLU A 63 -20.76 9.88 -12.15
C GLU A 63 -19.90 11.02 -11.55
N GLU A 64 -20.24 11.52 -10.37
CA GLU A 64 -19.42 12.53 -9.66
C GLU A 64 -18.04 11.96 -9.29
N ALA A 65 -18.01 10.74 -8.73
CA ALA A 65 -16.78 10.08 -8.34
C ALA A 65 -15.87 9.81 -9.54
N LEU A 66 -16.42 9.31 -10.65
CA LEU A 66 -15.70 9.09 -11.90
C LEU A 66 -15.10 10.39 -12.44
N ASN A 67 -15.90 11.46 -12.51
CA ASN A 67 -15.43 12.76 -12.96
C ASN A 67 -14.30 13.32 -12.10
N ARG A 68 -14.34 13.09 -10.77
CA ARG A 68 -13.32 13.56 -9.82
C ARG A 68 -12.05 12.72 -9.84
N LEU A 69 -12.17 11.40 -9.94
CA LEU A 69 -11.06 10.46 -9.73
C LEU A 69 -10.38 10.06 -11.03
N CYS A 70 -11.17 9.83 -12.09
CA CYS A 70 -10.67 9.31 -13.36
C CYS A 70 -10.10 10.41 -14.26
N ARG A 71 -10.62 11.64 -14.22
CA ARG A 71 -10.19 12.69 -15.15
C ARG A 71 -8.69 13.02 -15.02
N GLY A 72 -7.98 13.05 -16.14
CA GLY A 72 -6.55 13.33 -16.26
C GLY A 72 -5.62 12.22 -15.74
N SER A 73 -6.16 11.08 -15.29
CA SER A 73 -5.36 9.97 -14.80
C SER A 73 -4.61 9.21 -15.91
N ASP A 74 -5.05 9.22 -17.16
CA ASP A 74 -4.28 8.65 -18.28
C ASP A 74 -3.03 9.48 -18.59
N ALA A 75 -3.19 10.80 -18.61
CA ALA A 75 -2.07 11.73 -18.76
C ALA A 75 -1.07 11.63 -17.60
N ASP A 76 -1.57 11.45 -16.37
CA ASP A 76 -0.75 11.22 -15.18
C ASP A 76 0.03 9.91 -15.27
N LEU A 77 -0.62 8.81 -15.67
CA LEU A 77 0.02 7.52 -15.84
C LEU A 77 1.14 7.59 -16.88
N ALA A 78 0.87 8.22 -18.03
CA ALA A 78 1.87 8.41 -19.07
C ALA A 78 3.05 9.26 -18.57
N ARG A 79 2.79 10.32 -17.79
CA ARG A 79 3.84 11.15 -17.19
C ARG A 79 4.70 10.34 -16.21
N LEU A 80 4.08 9.61 -15.29
CA LEU A 80 4.79 8.82 -14.28
C LEU A 80 5.61 7.70 -14.90
N LYS A 81 5.09 7.00 -15.91
CA LYS A 81 5.85 5.98 -16.67
C LYS A 81 7.10 6.57 -17.33
N ARG A 82 7.03 7.79 -17.85
CA ARG A 82 8.22 8.49 -18.40
C ARG A 82 9.22 8.85 -17.29
N GLN A 83 8.73 9.45 -16.21
CA GLN A 83 9.54 9.92 -15.08
C GLN A 83 10.29 8.77 -14.38
N TYR A 84 9.63 7.63 -14.22
CA TYR A 84 10.15 6.46 -13.50
C TYR A 84 10.61 5.32 -14.41
N SER A 85 10.84 5.58 -15.70
CA SER A 85 11.21 4.57 -16.70
C SER A 85 12.45 3.72 -16.34
N GLY A 86 13.39 4.27 -15.56
CA GLY A 86 14.57 3.53 -15.06
C GLY A 86 14.34 2.74 -13.76
N ASN A 87 13.20 2.91 -13.09
CA ASN A 87 12.90 2.25 -11.82
C ASN A 87 11.95 1.07 -12.05
N LYS A 88 12.51 -0.14 -12.13
CA LYS A 88 11.73 -1.36 -12.38
C LYS A 88 10.61 -1.60 -11.37
N ALA A 89 10.84 -1.32 -10.08
CA ALA A 89 9.84 -1.55 -9.04
C ALA A 89 8.62 -0.64 -9.22
N ILE A 90 8.84 0.64 -9.54
CA ILE A 90 7.75 1.59 -9.80
C ILE A 90 7.07 1.27 -11.14
N MET A 91 7.82 0.90 -12.17
CA MET A 91 7.24 0.51 -13.45
C MET A 91 6.30 -0.68 -13.31
N THR A 92 6.68 -1.72 -12.56
CA THR A 92 5.78 -2.85 -12.26
C THR A 92 4.47 -2.41 -11.60
N ILE A 93 4.50 -1.38 -10.75
CA ILE A 93 3.29 -0.84 -10.12
C ILE A 93 2.42 -0.10 -11.13
N LEU A 94 3.02 0.78 -11.94
CA LEU A 94 2.34 1.60 -12.95
C LEU A 94 1.83 0.79 -14.14
N GLU A 95 2.46 -0.34 -14.46
CA GLU A 95 2.05 -1.23 -15.55
C GLU A 95 0.75 -2.00 -15.26
N ARG A 96 0.29 -2.03 -14.00
CA ARG A 96 -1.00 -2.63 -13.63
C ARG A 96 -2.20 -1.82 -14.08
N TYR A 97 -2.01 -0.54 -14.37
CA TYR A 97 -3.10 0.36 -14.76
C TYR A 97 -3.24 0.42 -16.28
N GLU A 98 -4.49 0.35 -16.74
CA GLU A 98 -4.89 0.57 -18.13
C GLU A 98 -4.40 1.95 -18.61
N PRO A 99 -3.85 2.08 -19.83
CA PRO A 99 -3.31 3.35 -20.32
C PRO A 99 -4.35 4.35 -20.85
N ASP A 100 -5.55 3.87 -21.16
CA ASP A 100 -6.60 4.65 -21.84
C ASP A 100 -7.97 4.23 -21.29
N ILE A 101 -8.47 5.02 -20.34
CA ILE A 101 -9.79 4.82 -19.71
C ILE A 101 -10.68 6.05 -19.86
N GLU A 102 -10.09 7.17 -20.27
CA GLU A 102 -10.78 8.43 -20.54
C GLU A 102 -11.18 8.54 -22.03
N GLY A 103 -10.75 7.60 -22.88
CA GLY A 103 -11.16 7.44 -24.28
C GLY A 103 -12.67 7.22 -24.46
N ASP A 104 -13.19 7.92 -25.46
CA ASP A 104 -14.56 8.26 -25.90
C ASP A 104 -15.75 7.52 -25.26
N GLY A 105 -16.08 7.86 -24.01
CA GLY A 105 -17.46 8.02 -23.49
C GLY A 105 -18.62 7.15 -24.03
N ALA A 106 -18.49 5.83 -24.15
CA ALA A 106 -19.62 4.92 -24.28
C ALA A 106 -19.96 4.39 -22.86
N ALA A 107 -21.00 4.80 -22.14
CA ALA A 107 -22.36 5.16 -22.57
C ALA A 107 -22.94 4.17 -23.59
N ASP A 108 -22.93 2.89 -23.22
CA ASP A 108 -23.97 1.95 -23.64
C ASP A 108 -25.11 1.96 -22.59
#